data_AF-A0A9E5AMT8-F1
#
_entry.id   AF-A0A9E5AMT8-F1
#
_cell.length_a   1.000
_cell.length_b   1.000
_cell.length_c   1.000
_cell.angle_alpha   90.00
_cell.angle_beta   90.00
_cell.angle_gamma   90.00
#
_symmetry.space_group_name_H-M   'P 1'
#
loop_
_entity.id
_entity.type
_entity.pdbx_description
1 polymer ?
#
loop_
_entity_poly.entity_id
_entity_poly.type
_entity_poly.pdbx_seq_one_letter_code
_entity_poly.pdbx_strand_id
1 'polypeptide(L)'
;MNEERFSLAELVDWLALPQGPRDRSLVLRTALWLYERRERISLLDCPASAWSDILATLQVQQAVSLIVTGRMPPLVGELTWKVADRDFTDVWLRLHPQAPENGVEFAKVEFATVDYACAGRAVLLPTGDRATAQCSVLVQGEQMLRVRLASGASCVFVRSEVELLDD
;
A
#
# COMPACT_ATOMS: atom_id res chain seq x y z
N MET A 1 -27.23 12.20 0.88
CA MET A 1 -26.04 12.11 0.00
C MET A 1 -25.70 10.65 -0.15
N ASN A 2 -25.58 10.14 -1.38
CA ASN A 2 -25.38 8.71 -1.64
C ASN A 2 -23.96 8.29 -1.24
N GLU A 3 -23.83 7.21 -0.46
CA GLU A 3 -22.56 6.51 -0.25
C GLU A 3 -22.08 5.93 -1.58
N GLU A 4 -20.81 6.14 -1.94
CA GLU A 4 -20.21 5.51 -3.12
C GLU A 4 -19.52 4.21 -2.73
N ARG A 5 -19.83 3.14 -3.46
CA ARG A 5 -19.24 1.82 -3.30
C ARG A 5 -18.66 1.36 -4.62
N PHE A 6 -17.48 0.79 -4.56
CA PHE A 6 -16.77 0.26 -5.71
C PHE A 6 -15.79 -0.81 -5.24
N SER A 7 -15.52 -1.78 -6.11
CA SER A 7 -14.47 -2.77 -5.91
C SER A 7 -13.08 -2.16 -6.12
N LEU A 8 -12.06 -2.79 -5.55
CA LEU A 8 -10.67 -2.39 -5.80
C LEU A 8 -10.32 -2.50 -7.30
N ALA A 9 -10.87 -3.49 -8.01
CA ALA A 9 -10.71 -3.61 -9.45
C ALA A 9 -11.28 -2.41 -10.21
N GLU A 10 -12.48 -1.94 -9.86
CA GLU A 10 -13.08 -0.75 -10.46
C GLU A 10 -12.27 0.52 -10.18
N LEU A 11 -11.70 0.66 -8.98
CA LEU A 11 -10.80 1.76 -8.66
C LEU A 11 -9.54 1.73 -9.55
N VAL A 12 -8.93 0.56 -9.70
CA VAL A 12 -7.74 0.37 -10.55
C VAL A 12 -8.06 0.73 -11.99
N ASP A 13 -9.21 0.31 -12.52
CA ASP A 13 -9.66 0.64 -13.88
C ASP A 13 -9.97 2.12 -14.06
N TRP A 14 -10.64 2.72 -13.07
CA TRP A 14 -10.94 4.14 -13.10
C TRP A 14 -9.67 5.00 -13.06
N LEU A 15 -8.64 4.59 -12.30
CA LEU A 15 -7.33 5.27 -12.29
C LEU A 15 -6.47 4.96 -13.53
N ALA A 16 -6.76 3.88 -14.26
CA ALA A 16 -6.12 3.57 -15.54
C ALA A 16 -6.62 4.48 -16.67
N LEU A 17 -7.88 4.91 -16.62
CA LEU A 17 -8.49 5.82 -17.59
C LEU A 17 -8.32 7.27 -17.08
N PRO A 18 -7.65 8.21 -17.78
CA PRO A 18 -7.16 8.26 -19.16
C PRO A 18 -5.63 8.06 -19.30
N GLN A 19 -4.97 7.43 -18.32
CA GLN A 19 -3.53 7.54 -18.07
C GLN A 19 -2.67 6.38 -18.58
N GLY A 20 -3.25 5.43 -19.33
CA GLY A 20 -2.49 4.38 -20.03
C GLY A 20 -2.71 2.98 -19.46
N PRO A 21 -1.83 2.01 -19.79
CA PRO A 21 -2.03 0.61 -19.46
C PRO A 21 -2.01 0.33 -17.95
N ARG A 22 -2.55 -0.83 -17.55
CA ARG A 22 -2.39 -1.38 -16.20
C ARG A 22 -0.93 -1.76 -15.94
N ASP A 23 -0.13 -0.75 -15.63
CA ASP A 23 1.30 -0.87 -15.38
C ASP A 23 1.63 -0.71 -13.89
N ARG A 24 2.91 -0.82 -13.56
CA ARG A 24 3.38 -0.68 -12.18
C ARG A 24 3.15 0.72 -11.61
N SER A 25 3.19 1.73 -12.46
CA SER A 25 2.87 3.11 -12.10
C SER A 25 1.41 3.24 -11.63
N LEU A 26 0.48 2.49 -12.21
CA LEU A 26 -0.93 2.45 -11.79
C LEU A 26 -1.11 1.95 -10.36
N VAL A 27 -0.32 0.97 -9.91
CA VAL A 27 -0.42 0.45 -8.55
C VAL A 27 0.01 1.49 -7.53
N LEU A 28 1.10 2.21 -7.82
CA LEU A 28 1.56 3.32 -6.97
C LEU A 28 0.52 4.46 -6.94
N ARG A 29 -0.08 4.79 -8.08
CA ARG A 29 -1.19 5.78 -8.14
C ARG A 29 -2.39 5.32 -7.32
N THR A 30 -2.75 4.03 -7.41
CA THR A 30 -3.85 3.44 -6.64
C THR A 30 -3.58 3.52 -5.15
N ALA A 31 -2.37 3.16 -4.72
CA ALA A 31 -1.99 3.26 -3.32
C ALA A 31 -1.98 4.69 -2.80
N LEU A 32 -1.44 5.64 -3.58
CA LEU A 32 -1.44 7.05 -3.22
C LEU A 32 -2.87 7.58 -3.10
N TRP A 33 -3.74 7.23 -4.05
CA TRP A 33 -5.14 7.64 -4.04
C TRP A 33 -5.88 7.13 -2.79
N LEU A 34 -5.65 5.87 -2.42
CA LEU A 34 -6.19 5.25 -1.21
C LEU A 34 -5.65 5.95 0.05
N TYR A 35 -4.35 6.24 0.09
CA TYR A 35 -3.71 6.92 1.21
C TYR A 35 -4.26 8.34 1.42
N GLU A 36 -4.38 9.14 0.36
CA GLU A 36 -4.93 10.51 0.40
C GLU A 36 -6.36 10.56 0.95
N ARG A 37 -7.10 9.45 0.81
CA ARG A 37 -8.51 9.33 1.20
C ARG A 37 -8.72 8.38 2.37
N ARG A 38 -7.65 7.98 3.08
CA ARG A 38 -7.71 6.99 4.17
C ARG A 38 -8.70 7.33 5.29
N GLU A 39 -8.91 8.62 5.56
CA GLU A 39 -9.88 9.10 6.57
C GLU A 39 -11.34 9.01 6.11
N ARG A 40 -11.55 8.74 4.82
CA ARG A 40 -12.84 8.70 4.14
C ARG A 40 -13.10 7.36 3.46
N ILE A 41 -12.21 6.38 3.58
CA ILE A 41 -12.36 5.07 2.95
C ILE A 41 -12.46 4.00 4.03
N SER A 42 -13.31 3.01 3.76
CA SER A 42 -13.41 1.80 4.59
C SER A 42 -13.47 0.56 3.70
N LEU A 43 -12.88 -0.54 4.18
CA LEU A 43 -13.03 -1.87 3.61
C LEU A 43 -14.35 -2.46 4.12
N LEU A 44 -15.26 -2.85 3.23
CA LEU A 44 -16.54 -3.43 3.63
C LEU A 44 -16.37 -4.80 4.29
N ASP A 45 -15.36 -5.55 3.87
CA ASP A 45 -15.06 -6.89 4.38
C ASP A 45 -14.33 -6.86 5.75
N CYS A 46 -13.92 -5.67 6.20
CA CYS A 46 -13.27 -5.47 7.50
C CYS A 46 -14.02 -4.41 8.33
N PRO A 47 -15.23 -4.71 8.83
CA PRO A 47 -15.98 -3.77 9.64
C PRO A 47 -15.25 -3.49 10.96
N ALA A 48 -15.29 -2.24 11.43
CA ALA A 48 -14.64 -1.79 12.67
C ALA A 48 -15.09 -2.52 13.93
N SER A 49 -16.33 -3.01 13.92
CA SER A 49 -16.86 -3.82 15.03
C SER A 49 -16.14 -5.16 15.17
N ALA A 50 -15.50 -5.63 14.12
CA ALA A 50 -14.75 -6.88 14.11
C ALA A 50 -13.23 -6.64 14.07
N TRP A 51 -12.75 -5.61 13.38
CA TRP A 51 -11.31 -5.40 13.15
C TRP A 51 -10.79 -4.07 13.71
N SER A 52 -9.60 -4.10 14.30
CA SER A 52 -8.84 -2.92 14.76
C SER A 52 -7.41 -2.95 14.21
N ASP A 53 -6.72 -1.80 14.25
CA ASP A 53 -5.31 -1.65 13.82
C ASP A 53 -5.07 -2.16 12.38
N ILE A 54 -5.95 -1.83 11.42
CA ILE A 54 -5.87 -2.39 10.07
C ILE A 54 -4.78 -1.71 9.24
N LEU A 55 -3.86 -2.51 8.71
CA LEU A 55 -2.88 -2.14 7.70
C LEU A 55 -3.18 -2.87 6.38
N ALA A 56 -3.55 -2.12 5.34
CA ALA A 56 -3.71 -2.61 3.99
C ALA A 56 -2.47 -2.29 3.15
N THR A 57 -1.74 -3.32 2.73
CA THR A 57 -0.50 -3.19 1.97
C THR A 57 -0.68 -3.72 0.55
N LEU A 58 -0.49 -2.86 -0.45
CA LEU A 58 -0.33 -3.29 -1.84
C LEU A 58 1.11 -3.76 -2.06
N GLN A 59 1.29 -5.06 -2.23
CA GLN A 59 2.58 -5.67 -2.54
C GLN A 59 2.72 -5.85 -4.05
N VAL A 60 3.80 -5.32 -4.62
CA VAL A 60 4.12 -5.37 -6.06
C VAL A 60 5.39 -6.18 -6.26
N GLN A 61 5.26 -7.36 -6.87
CA GLN A 61 6.37 -8.21 -7.30
C GLN A 61 6.22 -8.52 -8.80
N GLN A 62 6.08 -9.81 -9.15
CA GLN A 62 5.67 -10.23 -10.50
C GLN A 62 4.16 -10.00 -10.73
N ALA A 63 3.39 -9.99 -9.65
CA ALA A 63 1.97 -9.67 -9.62
C ALA A 63 1.68 -8.75 -8.43
N VAL A 64 0.53 -8.10 -8.47
CA VAL A 64 0.03 -7.26 -7.37
C VAL A 64 -0.79 -8.13 -6.42
N SER A 65 -0.61 -7.92 -5.12
CA SER A 65 -1.50 -8.50 -4.11
C SER A 65 -1.79 -7.48 -3.02
N LEU A 66 -3.00 -7.49 -2.49
CA LEU A 66 -3.36 -6.76 -1.28
C LEU A 66 -3.14 -7.67 -0.07
N ILE A 67 -2.44 -7.18 0.94
CA ILE A 67 -2.28 -7.83 2.23
C ILE A 67 -2.95 -6.94 3.27
N VAL A 68 -4.03 -7.42 3.86
CA VAL A 68 -4.71 -6.75 4.96
C VAL A 68 -4.34 -7.45 6.25
N THR A 69 -3.63 -6.76 7.14
CA THR A 69 -3.32 -7.25 8.47
C THR A 69 -4.09 -6.41 9.49
N GLY A 70 -4.66 -7.06 10.50
CA GLY A 70 -5.30 -6.35 11.61
C GLY A 70 -5.57 -7.29 12.77
N ARG A 71 -6.13 -6.75 13.85
CA ARG A 71 -6.53 -7.52 15.02
C ARG A 71 -8.04 -7.70 15.01
N MET A 72 -8.51 -8.87 15.43
CA MET A 72 -9.94 -9.18 15.47
C MET A 72 -10.37 -9.63 16.86
N PRO A 73 -10.67 -8.71 17.79
CA PRO A 73 -11.14 -9.07 19.13
C PRO A 73 -12.39 -9.97 19.07
N PRO A 74 -12.49 -11.01 19.93
CA PRO A 74 -11.61 -11.33 21.06
C PRO A 74 -10.43 -12.26 20.71
N LEU A 75 -10.11 -12.49 19.43
CA LEU A 75 -9.00 -13.37 19.07
C LEU A 75 -7.66 -12.79 19.54
N VAL A 76 -6.79 -13.65 20.04
CA VAL A 76 -5.42 -13.30 20.41
C VAL A 76 -4.54 -13.42 19.17
N GLY A 77 -3.93 -12.31 18.75
CA GLY A 77 -3.00 -12.26 17.64
C GLY A 77 -3.46 -11.36 16.48
N GLU A 78 -2.71 -11.42 15.38
CA GLU A 78 -2.99 -10.69 14.15
C GLU A 78 -3.56 -11.65 13.10
N LEU A 79 -4.58 -11.20 12.38
CA LEU A 79 -5.10 -11.87 11.20
C LEU A 79 -4.52 -11.20 9.96
N THR A 80 -4.10 -12.02 9.00
CA THR A 80 -3.63 -11.56 7.70
C THR A 80 -4.47 -12.18 6.60
N TRP A 81 -5.11 -11.32 5.81
CA TRP A 81 -5.84 -11.69 4.60
C TRP A 81 -5.03 -11.25 3.38
N LYS A 82 -4.68 -12.20 2.51
CA LYS A 82 -3.96 -11.94 1.27
C LYS A 82 -4.88 -12.15 0.08
N VAL A 83 -5.00 -11.14 -0.77
CA VAL A 83 -5.83 -11.12 -1.97
C VAL A 83 -4.95 -10.93 -3.19
N ALA A 84 -5.09 -11.78 -4.20
CA ALA A 84 -4.39 -11.60 -5.48
C ALA A 84 -5.14 -10.60 -6.37
N ASP A 85 -4.43 -9.95 -7.30
CA ASP A 85 -5.01 -8.98 -8.25
C ASP A 85 -6.28 -9.48 -8.96
N ARG A 86 -6.28 -10.75 -9.40
CA ARG A 86 -7.45 -11.38 -10.05
C ARG A 86 -8.72 -11.43 -9.18
N ASP A 87 -8.57 -11.32 -7.87
CA ASP A 87 -9.64 -11.41 -6.88
C ASP A 87 -10.03 -10.00 -6.35
N PHE A 88 -9.47 -8.92 -6.92
CA PHE A 88 -9.78 -7.54 -6.52
C PHE A 88 -11.22 -7.10 -6.82
N THR A 89 -11.95 -7.87 -7.65
CA THR A 89 -13.40 -7.69 -7.84
C THR A 89 -14.20 -7.97 -6.57
N ASP A 90 -13.64 -8.76 -5.65
CA ASP A 90 -14.30 -9.17 -4.42
C ASP A 90 -13.92 -8.31 -3.21
N VAL A 91 -12.99 -7.36 -3.38
CA VAL A 91 -12.58 -6.42 -2.32
C VAL A 91 -13.37 -5.13 -2.47
N TRP A 92 -14.33 -4.90 -1.58
CA TRP A 92 -15.21 -3.76 -1.68
C TRP A 92 -14.78 -2.59 -0.79
N LEU A 93 -14.71 -1.41 -1.40
CA LEU A 93 -14.42 -0.15 -0.76
C LEU A 93 -15.69 0.69 -0.65
N ARG A 94 -15.82 1.41 0.46
CA ARG A 94 -16.82 2.47 0.63
C ARG A 94 -16.10 3.80 0.82
N LEU A 95 -16.44 4.77 -0.03
CA LEU A 95 -16.01 6.15 0.09
C LEU A 95 -17.08 6.97 0.81
N HIS A 96 -16.70 7.56 1.93
CA HIS A 96 -17.52 8.41 2.76
C HIS A 96 -17.47 9.85 2.26
N PRO A 97 -18.61 10.56 2.19
CA PRO A 97 -18.63 11.94 1.71
C PRO A 97 -17.85 12.90 2.61
N GLN A 98 -17.82 12.62 3.91
CA GLN A 98 -17.07 13.34 4.93
C GLN A 98 -16.38 12.31 5.85
N ALA A 99 -15.28 12.70 6.48
CA ALA A 99 -14.73 11.89 7.56
C ALA A 99 -15.78 11.79 8.68
N PRO A 100 -15.97 10.63 9.32
CA PRO A 100 -16.97 10.47 10.36
C PRO A 100 -16.71 11.46 11.51
N GLU A 101 -17.62 12.41 11.71
CA GLU A 101 -17.65 13.26 12.90
C GLU A 101 -18.22 12.43 14.06
N ASN A 102 -17.47 12.29 15.15
CA ASN A 102 -17.90 11.72 16.44
C ASN A 102 -17.79 10.19 16.64
N GLY A 103 -16.74 9.53 16.15
CA GLY A 103 -16.42 8.17 16.63
C GLY A 103 -17.37 7.07 16.16
N VAL A 104 -18.11 7.30 15.06
CA VAL A 104 -18.53 6.19 14.20
C VAL A 104 -17.26 5.68 13.53
N GLU A 105 -16.47 4.92 14.28
CA GLU A 105 -15.22 4.35 13.82
C GLU A 105 -15.57 3.33 12.73
N PHE A 106 -15.31 3.67 11.48
CA PHE A 106 -14.92 2.65 10.52
C PHE A 106 -13.51 2.22 10.92
N ALA A 107 -13.15 0.95 10.71
CA ALA A 107 -11.82 0.49 11.06
C ALA A 107 -10.84 1.38 10.29
N LYS A 108 -10.03 2.17 11.00
CA LYS A 108 -9.09 3.07 10.33
C LYS A 108 -8.11 2.19 9.58
N VAL A 109 -8.16 2.24 8.25
CA VAL A 109 -7.26 1.48 7.39
C VAL A 109 -6.09 2.39 7.05
N GLU A 110 -4.90 2.01 7.51
CA GLU A 110 -3.67 2.60 7.00
C GLU A 110 -3.29 1.88 5.70
N PHE A 111 -2.98 2.65 4.66
CA PHE A 111 -2.56 2.11 3.37
C PHE A 111 -1.05 2.25 3.18
N ALA A 112 -0.42 1.17 2.76
CA ALA A 112 1.00 1.10 2.44
C ALA A 112 1.24 0.42 1.10
N THR A 113 2.41 0.66 0.50
CA THR A 113 2.88 -0.10 -0.68
C THR A 113 4.25 -0.67 -0.42
N VAL A 114 4.50 -1.88 -0.90
CA VAL A 114 5.84 -2.47 -0.97
C VAL A 114 6.10 -2.93 -2.39
N ASP A 115 7.14 -2.39 -3.01
CA ASP A 115 7.42 -2.55 -4.42
C ASP A 115 8.83 -3.11 -4.67
N TYR A 116 8.91 -4.32 -5.22
CA TYR A 116 10.15 -5.09 -5.38
C TYR A 116 10.82 -4.94 -6.74
N ALA A 117 10.18 -4.26 -7.68
CA ALA A 117 10.79 -3.34 -8.63
C ALA A 117 12.32 -3.26 -8.81
N CYS A 118 12.94 -2.77 -7.73
CA CYS A 118 14.29 -2.28 -7.66
C CYS A 118 15.18 -3.29 -6.96
N ALA A 119 14.62 -4.42 -6.52
CA ALA A 119 15.35 -5.48 -5.88
C ALA A 119 16.52 -5.90 -6.77
N GLY A 120 17.72 -5.91 -6.20
CA GLY A 120 18.95 -6.27 -6.90
C GLY A 120 19.67 -5.10 -7.58
N ARG A 121 19.00 -3.95 -7.80
CA ARG A 121 19.64 -2.77 -8.39
C ARG A 121 20.68 -2.18 -7.46
N ALA A 122 21.75 -1.64 -8.04
CA ALA A 122 22.75 -0.89 -7.29
C ALA A 122 22.18 0.48 -6.84
N VAL A 123 22.54 0.88 -5.63
CA VAL A 123 22.16 2.16 -5.02
C VAL A 123 23.42 2.87 -4.57
N LEU A 124 23.53 4.17 -4.87
CA LEU A 124 24.53 5.04 -4.29
C LEU A 124 23.93 5.72 -3.04
N LEU A 125 24.57 5.51 -1.90
CA LEU A 125 24.18 6.09 -0.61
C LEU A 125 24.72 7.52 -0.46
N PRO A 126 24.15 8.35 0.44
CA PRO A 126 24.66 9.70 0.72
C PRO A 126 26.13 9.72 1.17
N THR A 127 26.61 8.62 1.76
CA THR A 127 28.01 8.45 2.18
C THR A 127 28.97 8.22 1.01
N GLY A 128 28.46 7.99 -0.20
CA GLY A 128 29.22 7.57 -1.37
C GLY A 128 29.38 6.05 -1.49
N ASP A 129 28.92 5.27 -0.51
CA ASP A 129 28.98 3.81 -0.54
C ASP A 129 27.96 3.22 -1.50
N ARG A 130 28.26 2.02 -2.03
CA ARG A 130 27.32 1.24 -2.83
C ARG A 130 26.56 0.25 -1.94
N ALA A 131 25.25 0.14 -2.22
CA ALA A 131 24.36 -0.84 -1.63
C ALA A 131 23.49 -1.50 -2.70
N THR A 132 22.71 -2.49 -2.31
CA THR A 132 21.74 -3.17 -3.19
C THR A 132 20.33 -2.87 -2.72
N ALA A 133 19.48 -2.35 -3.59
CA ALA A 133 18.07 -2.15 -3.28
C ALA A 133 17.36 -3.50 -3.02
N GLN A 134 16.46 -3.52 -2.03
CA GLN A 134 15.64 -4.68 -1.69
C GLN A 134 14.18 -4.45 -2.10
N CYS A 135 13.62 -3.28 -1.77
CA CYS A 135 12.29 -2.83 -2.18
C CYS A 135 12.13 -1.34 -1.91
N SER A 136 11.18 -0.71 -2.61
CA SER A 136 10.66 0.61 -2.26
C SER A 136 9.39 0.46 -1.43
N VAL A 137 9.21 1.32 -0.44
CA VAL A 137 8.06 1.31 0.47
C VAL A 137 7.42 2.68 0.44
N LEU A 138 6.09 2.75 0.34
CA LEU A 138 5.32 3.97 0.52
C LEU A 138 4.47 3.80 1.77
N VAL A 139 4.74 4.58 2.81
CA VAL A 139 3.97 4.61 4.07
C VAL A 139 3.79 6.06 4.44
N GLN A 140 2.57 6.44 4.84
CA GLN A 140 2.28 7.82 5.27
C GLN A 140 2.62 8.91 4.23
N GLY A 141 2.59 8.56 2.94
CA GLY A 141 2.94 9.47 1.84
C GLY A 141 4.44 9.69 1.65
N GLU A 142 5.28 9.05 2.47
CA GLU A 142 6.73 9.09 2.35
C GLU A 142 7.23 7.84 1.62
N GLN A 143 8.00 8.06 0.55
CA GLN A 143 8.62 6.98 -0.19
C GLN A 143 10.00 6.69 0.38
N MET A 144 10.16 5.47 0.88
CA MET A 144 11.40 4.94 1.41
C MET A 144 11.99 3.87 0.47
N LEU A 145 13.29 3.64 0.58
CA LEU A 145 14.01 2.56 -0.08
C LEU A 145 14.72 1.71 0.98
N ARG A 146 14.38 0.43 1.03
CA ARG A 146 15.12 -0.54 1.82
C ARG A 146 16.29 -1.07 1.01
N VAL A 147 17.48 -1.03 1.59
CA VAL A 147 18.73 -1.45 0.94
C VAL A 147 19.47 -2.47 1.80
N ARG A 148 20.31 -3.27 1.15
CA ARG A 148 21.28 -4.18 1.77
C ARG A 148 22.68 -3.62 1.55
N LEU A 149 23.39 -3.38 2.64
CA LEU A 149 24.79 -2.94 2.62
C LEU A 149 25.72 -4.09 2.28
N ALA A 150 26.96 -3.78 1.88
CA ALA A 150 28.01 -4.79 1.63
C ALA A 150 28.29 -5.68 2.86
N SER A 151 28.08 -5.16 4.07
CA SER A 151 28.16 -5.93 5.33
C SER A 151 27.05 -6.96 5.51
N GLY A 152 26.03 -6.95 4.65
CA GLY A 152 24.82 -7.77 4.77
C GLY A 152 23.69 -7.14 5.59
N ALA A 153 23.97 -6.03 6.29
CA ALA A 153 22.96 -5.31 7.07
C ALA A 153 21.86 -4.69 6.18
N SER A 154 20.64 -4.63 6.69
CA SER A 154 19.52 -3.93 6.06
C SER A 154 19.31 -2.55 6.68
N CYS A 155 19.18 -1.53 5.84
CA CYS A 155 18.88 -0.16 6.24
C CYS A 155 17.73 0.41 5.39
N VAL A 156 17.11 1.49 5.86
CA VAL A 156 16.04 2.22 5.17
C VAL A 156 16.47 3.66 5.00
N PHE A 157 16.27 4.20 3.80
CA PHE A 157 16.56 5.59 3.45
C PHE A 157 15.34 6.24 2.83
N VAL A 158 15.19 7.56 2.95
CA VAL A 158 14.20 8.30 2.16
C VAL A 158 14.62 8.21 0.70
N ARG A 159 13.68 7.89 -0.20
CA ARG A 159 13.99 7.59 -1.60
C ARG A 159 14.70 8.77 -2.30
N SER A 160 14.40 10.01 -1.93
CA SER A 160 15.03 11.21 -2.48
C SER A 160 16.49 11.42 -2.05
N GLU A 161 16.97 10.72 -1.03
CA GLU A 161 18.33 10.84 -0.51
C GLU A 161 19.31 9.89 -1.20
N VAL A 162 18.80 8.93 -1.97
CA VAL A 162 19.59 7.87 -2.59
C VAL A 162 19.42 7.87 -4.10
N GLU A 163 20.47 7.49 -4.82
CA GLU A 163 20.42 7.35 -6.27
C GLU A 163 20.32 5.87 -6.64
N LEU A 164 19.28 5.49 -7.39
CA LEU A 164 19.22 4.19 -8.03
C LEU A 164 20.05 4.27 -9.30
N LEU A 165 21.09 3.46 -9.38
CA LEU A 165 21.91 3.38 -10.58
C LEU A 165 21.13 2.56 -11.62
N ASP A 166 21.02 3.07 -12.84
CA ASP A 166 20.59 2.28 -13.99
C ASP A 166 21.76 1.36 -14.40
N ASP A 167 21.43 0.13 -14.82
CA ASP A 167 22.42 -0.83 -15.33
C ASP A 167 22.98 -0.38 -16.69
#